data_AF-A0A2G4I6U1-F1
#
_entry.id   AF-A0A2G4I6U1-F1
#
_cell.length_a   1.000
_cell.length_b   1.000
_cell.length_c   1.000
_cell.angle_alpha   90.00
_cell.angle_beta   90.00
_cell.angle_gamma   90.00
#
_symmetry.space_group_name_H-M   'P 1'
#
loop_
_entity.id
_entity.type
_entity.pdbx_description
1 polymer ?
#
loop_
_entity_poly.entity_id
_entity_poly.type
_entity_poly.pdbx_seq_one_letter_code
_entity_poly.pdbx_strand_id
1 'polypeptide(L)'
;MGDLKPSGRGFWLHQIVEYLIAAALILMSAQSSHPFVLAAYGIALLINVTVVDGPFSAYKIISRGVHRIIDWLFVVALFVGAFLLDIDQSTQTTLVGVGLAIVVIALTTNYTKKVFGRS
;
A
#
# COMPACT_ATOMS: atom_id res chain seq x y z
N MET A 1 28.32 10.29 20.43
CA MET A 1 27.82 9.57 19.24
C MET A 1 26.33 9.84 19.17
N GLY A 2 25.89 10.76 18.30
CA GLY A 2 24.51 11.21 18.27
C GLY A 2 23.57 10.07 17.88
N ASP A 3 22.54 9.84 18.68
CA ASP A 3 21.46 8.90 18.38
C ASP A 3 20.79 9.36 17.08
N LEU A 4 21.09 8.66 15.98
CA LEU A 4 20.45 8.92 14.69
C LEU A 4 18.98 8.54 14.83
N LYS A 5 18.16 9.53 15.19
CA LYS A 5 16.70 9.43 15.21
C LYS A 5 16.28 8.78 13.89
N PRO A 6 15.56 7.64 13.89
CA PRO A 6 15.25 6.94 12.66
C PRO A 6 14.47 7.90 11.74
N SER A 7 15.13 8.41 10.71
CA SER A 7 14.55 9.41 9.81
C SER A 7 13.59 8.71 8.86
N GLY A 8 12.30 8.85 9.11
CA GLY A 8 11.21 8.33 8.28
C GLY A 8 9.91 8.21 9.08
N ARG A 9 8.77 8.32 8.41
CA ARG A 9 7.46 8.14 9.07
C ARG A 9 7.37 6.70 9.57
N GLY A 10 6.82 6.52 10.77
CA GLY A 10 6.66 5.20 11.37
C GLY A 10 5.75 4.32 10.51
N PHE A 11 6.05 3.03 10.44
CA PHE A 11 5.30 2.04 9.66
C PHE A 11 3.78 2.03 9.93
N TRP A 12 3.35 2.46 11.13
CA TRP A 12 1.94 2.61 11.48
C TRP A 12 1.17 3.57 10.55
N LEU A 13 1.80 4.69 10.14
CA LEU A 13 1.17 5.67 9.26
C LEU A 13 1.07 5.12 7.83
N HIS A 14 2.07 4.37 7.39
CA HIS A 14 2.03 3.64 6.12
C HIS A 14 0.81 2.71 6.06
N GLN A 15 0.60 1.89 7.11
CA GLN A 15 -0.55 0.99 7.18
C GLN A 15 -1.88 1.74 7.13
N ILE A 16 -2.04 2.83 7.89
CA ILE A 16 -3.29 3.61 7.87
C ILE A 16 -3.57 4.13 6.45
N VAL A 17 -2.57 4.65 5.75
CA VAL A 17 -2.73 5.16 4.39
C VAL A 17 -3.14 4.04 3.43
N GLU A 18 -2.49 2.88 3.49
CA GLU A 18 -2.87 1.73 2.66
C GLU A 18 -4.29 1.23 2.94
N TYR A 19 -4.71 1.18 4.21
CA TYR A 19 -6.10 0.84 4.56
C TYR A 19 -7.11 1.83 3.97
N LEU A 20 -6.82 3.13 4.06
CA LEU A 20 -7.69 4.17 3.50
C LEU A 20 -7.77 4.07 1.98
N ILE A 21 -6.65 3.83 1.31
CA ILE A 21 -6.59 3.63 -0.15
C ILE A 21 -7.36 2.37 -0.54
N ALA A 22 -7.15 1.25 0.16
CA ALA A 22 -7.84 -0.01 -0.10
C ALA A 22 -9.36 0.13 0.06
N ALA A 23 -9.80 0.76 1.16
CA ALA A 23 -11.21 1.06 1.39
C ALA A 23 -11.77 1.99 0.32
N ALA A 24 -11.04 3.05 -0.06
CA ALA A 24 -11.46 3.96 -1.11
C ALA A 24 -11.65 3.24 -2.45
N LEU A 25 -10.71 2.38 -2.86
CA LEU A 25 -10.83 1.59 -4.09
C LEU A 25 -12.06 0.67 -4.08
N ILE A 26 -12.32 -0.02 -2.97
CA ILE A 26 -13.48 -0.90 -2.81
C ILE A 26 -14.79 -0.11 -2.80
N LEU A 27 -14.83 1.08 -2.18
CA LEU A 27 -16.03 1.91 -2.17
C LEU A 27 -16.28 2.56 -3.55
N MET A 28 -15.22 3.01 -4.22
CA MET A 28 -15.30 3.57 -5.57
C MET A 28 -15.69 2.51 -6.60
N SER A 29 -15.34 1.23 -6.38
CA SER A 29 -15.75 0.17 -7.30
C SER A 29 -17.26 0.04 -7.42
N ALA A 30 -18.02 0.32 -6.35
CA ALA A 30 -19.48 0.27 -6.39
C ALA A 30 -20.13 1.29 -7.35
N GLN A 31 -19.37 2.33 -7.75
CA GLN A 31 -19.85 3.42 -8.62
C GLN A 31 -19.08 3.49 -9.95
N SER A 32 -18.16 2.56 -10.20
CA SER A 32 -17.30 2.55 -11.40
C SER A 32 -17.92 1.73 -12.53
N SER A 33 -17.64 2.13 -13.77
CA SER A 33 -17.87 1.34 -15.00
C SER A 33 -17.05 0.04 -15.05
N HIS A 34 -15.95 -0.05 -14.29
CA HIS A 34 -15.09 -1.24 -14.17
C HIS A 34 -14.97 -1.68 -12.70
N PRO A 35 -16.09 -2.12 -12.07
CA PRO A 35 -16.13 -2.41 -10.65
C PRO A 35 -15.13 -3.49 -10.24
N PHE A 36 -14.97 -4.54 -11.06
CA PHE A 36 -14.04 -5.62 -10.77
C PHE A 36 -12.57 -5.19 -10.76
N VAL A 37 -12.19 -4.21 -11.59
CA VAL A 37 -10.81 -3.72 -11.65
C VAL A 37 -10.46 -3.01 -10.33
N LEU A 38 -11.28 -2.04 -9.92
CA LEU A 38 -11.04 -1.30 -8.68
C LEU A 38 -11.16 -2.19 -7.43
N ALA A 39 -12.16 -3.09 -7.41
CA ALA A 39 -12.33 -4.02 -6.29
C ALA A 39 -11.14 -4.98 -6.17
N ALA A 40 -10.61 -5.50 -7.28
CA ALA A 40 -9.46 -6.40 -7.25
C ALA A 40 -8.21 -5.72 -6.67
N TYR A 41 -7.87 -4.51 -7.13
CA TYR A 41 -6.76 -3.75 -6.56
C TYR A 41 -7.00 -3.41 -5.08
N GLY A 42 -8.21 -2.95 -4.74
CA GLY A 42 -8.56 -2.61 -3.36
C GLY A 42 -8.45 -3.79 -2.40
N ILE A 43 -8.97 -4.96 -2.78
CA ILE A 43 -8.90 -6.19 -1.98
C ILE A 43 -7.46 -6.69 -1.87
N ALA A 44 -6.70 -6.68 -2.98
CA ALA A 44 -5.30 -7.12 -2.96
C ALA A 44 -4.45 -6.23 -2.03
N LEU A 45 -4.63 -4.91 -2.06
CA LEU A 45 -3.95 -3.99 -1.15
C LEU A 45 -4.39 -4.21 0.30
N LEU A 46 -5.69 -4.43 0.53
CA LEU A 46 -6.23 -4.73 1.87
C LEU A 46 -5.59 -6.00 2.46
N ILE A 47 -5.45 -7.04 1.65
CA ILE A 47 -4.78 -8.27 2.08
C ILE A 47 -3.32 -7.97 2.42
N ASN A 48 -2.58 -7.25 1.56
CA ASN A 48 -1.17 -6.91 1.81
C ASN A 48 -0.98 -6.20 3.16
N VAL A 49 -1.76 -5.14 3.42
CA VAL A 49 -1.64 -4.34 4.67
C VAL A 49 -2.11 -5.09 5.92
N THR A 50 -3.04 -6.05 5.79
CA THR A 50 -3.57 -6.81 6.93
C THR A 50 -2.65 -7.94 7.41
N VAL A 51 -1.73 -8.41 6.56
CA VAL A 51 -0.89 -9.60 6.84
C VAL A 51 0.57 -9.27 7.21
N VAL A 52 1.00 -8.02 7.09
CA VAL A 52 2.36 -7.57 7.42
C VAL A 52 2.60 -7.45 8.93
N ASP A 53 3.84 -7.60 9.40
CA ASP A 53 4.22 -7.34 10.79
C ASP A 53 4.19 -5.83 11.16
N GLY A 54 3.01 -5.36 11.54
CA GLY A 54 2.70 -3.99 11.91
C GLY A 54 1.76 -3.86 13.12
N PRO A 55 1.60 -2.66 13.68
CA PRO A 55 0.69 -2.40 14.79
C PRO A 55 -0.79 -2.57 14.46
N PHE A 56 -1.20 -2.34 13.20
CA PHE A 56 -2.62 -2.41 12.77
C PHE A 56 -2.93 -3.64 11.92
N SER A 57 -2.14 -4.70 12.06
CA SER A 57 -2.29 -5.91 11.26
C SER A 57 -3.27 -6.87 11.91
N ALA A 58 -4.14 -7.48 11.09
CA ALA A 58 -5.00 -8.57 11.54
C ALA A 58 -4.19 -9.86 11.77
N TYR A 59 -3.22 -10.12 10.89
CA TYR A 59 -2.32 -11.26 10.96
C TYR A 59 -0.88 -10.79 10.74
N LYS A 60 0.10 -11.42 11.40
CA LYS A 60 1.53 -11.05 11.30
C LYS A 60 2.30 -12.13 10.56
N ILE A 61 1.95 -12.32 9.30
CA ILE A 61 2.43 -13.43 8.46
C ILE A 61 3.72 -13.04 7.74
N ILE A 62 3.79 -11.83 7.17
CA ILE A 62 4.93 -11.38 6.36
C ILE A 62 5.74 -10.29 7.06
N SER A 63 7.05 -10.25 6.76
CA SER A 63 7.93 -9.20 7.29
C SER A 63 7.73 -7.87 6.55
N ARG A 64 8.13 -6.76 7.17
CA ARG A 64 8.11 -5.42 6.55
C ARG A 64 8.94 -5.33 5.28
N GLY A 65 10.00 -6.14 5.16
CA GLY A 65 10.81 -6.21 3.95
C GLY A 65 10.06 -6.85 2.78
N VAL A 66 9.31 -7.92 3.05
CA VAL A 66 8.46 -8.57 2.03
C VAL A 66 7.32 -7.66 1.61
N HIS A 67 6.65 -7.02 2.57
CA HIS A 67 5.60 -6.00 2.29
C HIS A 67 6.12 -4.91 1.36
N ARG A 68 7.30 -4.33 1.65
CA ARG A 68 7.92 -3.32 0.79
C ARG A 68 8.09 -3.79 -0.67
N ILE A 69 8.48 -5.05 -0.88
CA ILE A 69 8.62 -5.60 -2.24
C ILE A 69 7.24 -5.69 -2.90
N ILE A 70 6.24 -6.16 -2.16
CA ILE A 70 4.86 -6.25 -2.65
C ILE A 70 4.31 -4.86 -2.99
N ASP A 71 4.59 -3.82 -2.21
CA ASP A 71 4.17 -2.45 -2.51
C ASP A 71 4.68 -1.99 -3.88
N TRP A 72 5.96 -2.25 -4.18
CA TRP A 72 6.54 -1.89 -5.47
C TRP A 72 5.95 -2.71 -6.62
N LEU A 73 5.70 -4.01 -6.41
CA LEU A 73 4.99 -4.82 -7.40
C LEU A 73 3.56 -4.32 -7.61
N PHE A 74 2.89 -3.87 -6.55
CA PHE A 74 1.54 -3.32 -6.61
C PHE A 74 1.52 -1.99 -7.36
N VAL A 75 2.50 -1.11 -7.14
CA VAL A 75 2.68 0.12 -7.92
C VAL A 75 2.86 -0.19 -9.41
N VAL A 76 3.73 -1.15 -9.74
CA VAL A 76 3.92 -1.58 -11.14
C VAL A 76 2.61 -2.11 -11.72
N ALA A 77 1.88 -2.94 -10.98
CA ALA A 77 0.59 -3.48 -11.42
C ALA A 77 -0.44 -2.37 -11.67
N LEU A 78 -0.53 -1.35 -10.80
CA LEU A 78 -1.42 -0.21 -10.99
C LEU A 78 -1.10 0.58 -12.26
N PHE A 79 0.17 0.88 -12.52
CA PHE A 79 0.56 1.59 -13.74
C PHE A 79 0.34 0.74 -14.99
N VAL A 80 0.69 -0.54 -14.95
CA VAL A 80 0.40 -1.48 -16.06
C VAL A 80 -1.11 -1.53 -16.31
N GLY A 81 -1.91 -1.69 -15.25
CA GLY A 81 -3.37 -1.69 -15.33
C GLY A 81 -3.92 -0.38 -15.91
N ALA A 82 -3.35 0.76 -15.55
CA ALA A 82 -3.78 2.07 -16.04
C ALA A 82 -3.52 2.28 -17.54
N PHE A 83 -2.50 1.66 -18.12
CA PHE A 83 -2.12 1.91 -19.52
C PHE A 83 -2.39 0.75 -20.48
N LEU A 84 -2.53 -0.48 -19.97
CA LEU A 84 -2.72 -1.67 -20.80
C LEU A 84 -4.15 -2.23 -20.74
N LEU A 85 -4.96 -1.90 -19.73
CA LEU A 85 -6.36 -2.31 -19.71
C LEU A 85 -7.22 -1.34 -20.52
N ASP A 86 -8.25 -1.88 -21.17
CA ASP A 86 -9.30 -1.08 -21.80
C ASP A 86 -10.30 -0.61 -20.73
N ILE A 87 -9.97 0.53 -20.11
CA ILE A 87 -10.74 1.14 -19.02
C ILE A 87 -11.02 2.61 -19.29
N ASP A 88 -12.09 3.13 -18.71
CA ASP A 88 -12.44 4.54 -18.83
C ASP A 88 -11.42 5.48 -18.13
N GLN A 89 -11.41 6.74 -18.56
CA GLN A 89 -10.49 7.77 -18.07
C GLN A 89 -10.55 7.98 -16.54
N SER A 90 -11.72 7.84 -15.91
CA SER A 90 -11.87 7.98 -14.46
C SER A 90 -11.18 6.85 -13.73
N THR A 91 -11.40 5.60 -14.16
CA THR A 91 -10.73 4.42 -13.61
C THR A 91 -9.21 4.51 -13.83
N GLN A 92 -8.77 4.88 -15.03
CA GLN A 92 -7.35 5.08 -15.33
C GLN A 92 -6.70 6.12 -14.41
N THR A 93 -7.34 7.29 -14.25
CA THR A 93 -6.84 8.37 -13.39
C THR A 93 -6.77 7.93 -11.93
N THR A 94 -7.74 7.13 -11.48
CA THR A 94 -7.75 6.54 -10.15
C THR A 94 -6.55 5.62 -9.93
N LEU A 95 -6.28 4.71 -10.86
CA LEU A 95 -5.13 3.79 -10.76
C LEU A 95 -3.79 4.54 -10.72
N VAL A 96 -3.62 5.57 -11.57
CA VAL A 96 -2.42 6.43 -11.57
C VAL A 96 -2.29 7.18 -10.25
N GLY A 97 -3.36 7.82 -9.77
CA GLY A 97 -3.37 8.59 -8.54
C GLY A 97 -3.04 7.74 -7.32
N VAL A 98 -3.62 6.54 -7.23
CA VAL A 98 -3.29 5.57 -6.17
C VAL A 98 -1.86 5.08 -6.28
N GLY A 99 -1.38 4.77 -7.49
CA GLY A 99 0.01 4.35 -7.72
C GLY A 99 1.00 5.39 -7.20
N LEU A 100 0.77 6.67 -7.50
CA LEU A 100 1.58 7.77 -7.01
C LEU A 100 1.49 7.92 -5.48
N ALA A 101 0.30 7.78 -4.89
CA ALA A 101 0.14 7.83 -3.43
C ALA A 101 0.94 6.72 -2.74
N ILE A 102 0.93 5.50 -3.29
CA ILE A 102 1.71 4.37 -2.76
C ILE A 102 3.22 4.62 -2.93
N VAL A 103 3.67 5.17 -4.07
CA VAL A 103 5.08 5.57 -4.26
C VAL A 103 5.50 6.56 -3.17
N VAL A 104 4.70 7.60 -2.91
CA VAL A 104 5.01 8.62 -1.90
C VAL A 104 5.11 8.01 -0.51
N ILE A 105 4.15 7.16 -0.12
CA ILE A 105 4.18 6.55 1.21
C ILE A 105 5.34 5.54 1.33
N ALA A 106 5.61 4.73 0.31
CA ALA A 106 6.70 3.77 0.30
C ALA A 106 8.08 4.44 0.42
N LEU A 107 8.30 5.55 -0.29
CA LEU A 107 9.56 6.32 -0.21
C LEU A 107 9.75 7.04 1.13
N THR A 108 8.66 7.39 1.82
CA THR A 108 8.72 8.13 3.10
C THR A 108 8.64 7.23 4.34
N THR A 109 8.50 5.92 4.16
CA THR A 109 8.30 4.94 5.24
C THR A 109 9.62 4.35 5.74
N ASN A 110 9.77 4.31 7.06
CA ASN A 110 10.85 3.56 7.69
C ASN A 110 10.41 2.11 7.97
N TYR A 111 10.96 1.17 7.21
CA TYR A 111 10.67 -0.26 7.32
C TYR A 111 11.48 -0.97 8.41
N THR A 112 12.40 -0.29 9.09
CA THR A 112 13.27 -0.89 10.11
C THR A 112 12.45 -1.32 11.33
N LYS A 113 12.50 -2.60 11.69
CA LYS A 113 11.98 -3.11 12.96
C LYS A 113 13.02 -2.84 14.03
N LYS A 114 12.68 -2.06 15.08
CA LYS A 114 13.56 -1.89 16.24
C LYS A 114 13.73 -3.25 16.92
N VAL A 115 14.89 -3.87 16.78
CA VAL A 115 15.25 -5.06 17.56
C VAL A 115 15.55 -4.57 18.97
N PHE A 116 14.58 -4.69 19.89
CA PHE A 116 14.89 -4.55 21.31
C PHE A 116 15.68 -5.79 21.72
N GLY A 117 17.00 -5.74 21.53
CA GLY A 117 17.92 -6.67 22.17
C GLY A 117 17.86 -6.45 23.67
N ARG A 118 17.60 -7.53 24.40
CA ARG A 118 17.74 -7.62 25.86
C ARG A 118 19.15 -7.14 26.24
N SER A 119 19.23 -6.10 27.07
CA SER A 119 20.40 -5.81 27.91
C SER A 119 20.40 -6.75 29.12
#